data_AF-A0A967PAU1-F1
#
_entry.id   AF-A0A967PAU1-F1
#
_cell.length_a   1.000
_cell.length_b   1.000
_cell.length_c   1.000
_cell.angle_alpha   90.00
_cell.angle_beta   90.00
_cell.angle_gamma   90.00
#
_symmetry.space_group_name_H-M   'P 1'
#
loop_
_entity.id
_entity.type
_entity.pdbx_description
1 polymer ?
#
loop_
_entity_poly.entity_id
_entity_poly.type
_entity_poly.pdbx_seq_one_letter_code
_entity_poly.pdbx_strand_id
1 'polypeptide(L)' 'MSKLLVFRHVAYEILGTLDPLLRNAGFRIKYVNFERHPDAIPNIDNYDGLIVLGGPMNVDQ' A
#
# COMPACT_ATOMS: atom_id res chain seq x y z
N MET A 1 14.35 -11.51 1.73
CA MET A 1 13.82 -10.32 2.42
C MET A 1 12.44 -10.08 1.88
N SER A 2 11.42 -10.17 2.74
CA SER A 2 10.03 -10.15 2.31
C SER A 2 9.60 -8.75 1.86
N LYS A 3 8.91 -8.65 0.73
CA LYS A 3 8.46 -7.40 0.10
C LYS A 3 6.96 -7.24 0.25
N LEU A 4 6.53 -6.06 0.68
CA LEU A 4 5.12 -5.71 0.78
C LEU A 4 4.80 -4.60 -0.22
N LEU A 5 3.68 -4.79 -0.93
CA LEU A 5 3.09 -3.76 -1.77
C LEU A 5 1.95 -3.08 -1.00
N VAL A 6 1.95 -1.74 -1.00
CA VAL A 6 0.94 -0.94 -0.30
C VAL A 6 0.19 -0.09 -1.30
N PHE A 7 -1.11 -0.31 -1.40
CA PHE A 7 -2.02 0.53 -2.15
C PHE A 7 -2.49 1.66 -1.26
N ARG A 8 -2.17 2.90 -1.65
CA ARG A 8 -2.59 4.11 -0.96
C ARG A 8 -3.46 4.95 -1.89
N HIS A 9 -4.70 5.20 -1.46
CA HIS A 9 -5.65 5.95 -2.27
C HIS A 9 -5.57 7.46 -2.06
N VAL A 10 -5.17 7.92 -0.88
CA VAL A 10 -5.00 9.35 -0.54
C VAL A 10 -3.81 9.56 0.39
N ALA A 11 -3.16 10.73 0.34
CA ALA A 11 -1.92 10.98 1.08
C ALA A 11 -2.04 10.86 2.61
N TYR A 12 -3.19 11.22 3.18
CA TYR A 12 -3.42 11.22 4.63
C TYR A 12 -3.79 9.86 5.22
N GLU A 13 -4.14 8.89 4.38
CA GLU A 13 -4.29 7.50 4.80
C GLU A 13 -2.95 6.78 4.67
N ILE A 14 -2.32 6.53 5.83
CA ILE A 14 -0.99 5.96 5.94
C ILE A 14 -1.03 4.65 6.72
N LEU A 15 0.05 3.86 6.68
CA LEU A 15 0.20 2.63 7.46
C LEU A 15 0.07 2.84 8.98
N GLY A 16 0.25 4.06 9.49
CA GLY A 16 0.14 4.38 10.91
C GLY A 16 1.03 3.48 11.76
N THR A 17 0.46 2.87 12.80
CA THR A 17 1.17 1.96 13.72
C THR A 17 1.80 0.75 13.01
N LEU A 18 1.31 0.37 11.83
CA LEU A 18 1.83 -0.77 11.09
C LEU A 18 3.21 -0.48 10.46
N ASP A 19 3.51 0.78 10.09
CA ASP A 19 4.80 1.14 9.46
C ASP A 19 6.03 0.74 10.32
N PRO A 20 6.13 1.15 11.60
CA PRO A 20 7.28 0.74 12.42
C PRO A 20 7.31 -0.77 12.67
N LEU A 21 6.16 -1.44 12.82
CA LEU A 21 6.11 -2.89 13.04
C LEU A 21 6.67 -3.66 11.83
N LEU A 22 6.26 -3.29 10.62
CA LEU A 22 6.72 -3.91 9.38
C LEU A 22 8.21 -3.63 9.13
N ARG A 23 8.67 -2.40 9.36
CA ARG A 23 10.09 -2.04 9.18
C ARG A 23 10.97 -2.78 10.19
N ASN A 24 10.56 -2.85 11.45
CA ASN A 24 11.30 -3.56 12.50
C ASN A 24 11.36 -5.07 12.23
N ALA A 25 10.31 -5.64 11.63
CA ALA A 25 10.31 -7.02 11.17
C ALA A 25 11.12 -7.28 9.88
N GLY A 26 11.73 -6.24 9.30
CA GLY A 26 12.62 -6.36 8.13
C GLY A 26 11.91 -6.41 6.78
N PHE A 27 10.64 -6.01 6.70
CA PHE A 27 9.92 -5.95 5.42
C PHE A 27 10.37 -4.76 4.58
N ARG A 28 10.51 -4.99 3.27
CA ARG A 28 10.71 -3.92 2.29
C ARG A 28 9.35 -3.48 1.76
N ILE A 29 9.01 -2.20 1.96
CA ILE A 29 7.70 -1.66 1.61
C ILE A 29 7.81 -0.84 0.32
N LYS A 30 6.88 -1.06 -0.62
CA LYS A 30 6.71 -0.23 -1.83
C LYS A 30 5.28 0.26 -1.92
N TYR A 31 5.12 1.53 -2.30
CA TYR A 31 3.82 2.19 -2.42
C TYR A 31 3.37 2.31 -3.88
N VAL A 32 2.09 2.09 -4.10
CA VAL A 32 1.33 2.57 -5.27
C VAL A 32 0.41 3.67 -4.76
N ASN A 33 0.51 4.85 -5.37
CA ASN A 33 -0.27 6.03 -4.95
C ASN A 33 -1.32 6.35 -6.01
N PHE A 34 -2.55 5.89 -5.78
CA PHE A 34 -3.66 6.09 -6.73
C PHE A 34 -4.14 7.54 -6.78
N GLU A 35 -3.96 8.32 -5.71
CA GLU A 35 -4.22 9.78 -5.74
C GLU A 35 -3.43 10.48 -6.86
N ARG A 36 -2.19 10.05 -7.10
CA ARG A 36 -1.30 10.64 -8.11
C ARG A 36 -1.42 9.96 -9.47
N HIS A 37 -1.74 8.67 -9.46
CA HIS A 37 -1.79 7.82 -10.65
C HIS A 37 -3.05 6.94 -10.55
N PRO A 38 -4.25 7.50 -10.80
CA PRO A 38 -5.52 6.79 -10.60
C PRO A 38 -5.66 5.55 -11.50
N ASP A 39 -5.11 5.62 -12.72
CA ASP A 39 -5.16 4.53 -13.70
C ASP A 39 -3.96 3.56 -13.60
N ALA A 40 -3.20 3.61 -12.50
CA ALA A 40 -2.07 2.70 -12.33
C ALA A 40 -2.56 1.24 -12.33
N ILE A 41 -1.86 0.38 -13.09
CA ILE A 41 -2.05 -1.07 -13.09
C ILE A 41 -0.79 -1.69 -12.48
N PRO A 42 -0.74 -1.92 -11.15
CA PRO A 42 0.48 -2.37 -10.51
C PRO A 42 0.73 -3.84 -10.79
N ASN A 43 1.97 -4.19 -11.15
CA ASN A 43 2.39 -5.58 -11.12
C ASN A 43 2.59 -6.03 -9.65
N ILE A 44 1.87 -7.08 -9.26
CA ILE A 44 1.89 -7.70 -7.92
C ILE A 44 2.84 -8.89 -7.81
N ASP A 45 3.49 -9.30 -8.89
CA ASP A 45 4.49 -10.36 -8.90
C ASP A 45 5.68 -10.01 -7.99
N ASN A 46 6.26 -11.02 -7.34
CA ASN A 46 7.43 -10.91 -6.47
C ASN A 46 7.23 -10.09 -5.18
N TYR A 47 5.98 -9.85 -4.76
CA TYR A 47 5.66 -9.40 -3.41
C TYR A 47 5.12 -10.56 -2.58
N ASP A 48 5.47 -10.57 -1.29
CA ASP A 48 5.06 -11.58 -0.33
C ASP A 48 3.76 -11.19 0.41
N GLY A 49 3.25 -9.98 0.15
CA GLY A 49 2.00 -9.50 0.70
C GLY A 49 1.52 -8.18 0.09
N LEU A 50 0.21 -7.94 0.21
CA LEU A 50 -0.49 -6.75 -0.25
C LEU A 50 -1.23 -6.11 0.93
N ILE A 51 -1.09 -4.79 1.08
CA ILE A 51 -1.84 -3.98 2.03
C ILE A 51 -2.64 -2.96 1.23
N VAL A 52 -3.95 -2.93 1.44
CA VAL A 52 -4.84 -1.93 0.83
C VAL A 52 -5.28 -0.97 1.93
N LEU A 53 -4.81 0.28 1.86
CA LEU A 53 -5.26 1.34 2.75
C LEU A 53 -6.65 1.81 2.33
N GLY A 54 -7.38 2.47 3.22
CA GLY A 54 -8.66 3.04 2.86
C GLY A 54 -8.51 4.25 1.92
N GLY A 55 -9.63 4.95 1.79
CA GLY A 55 -9.73 6.22 1.09
C GLY A 55 -11.18 6.68 1.08
N PRO A 56 -11.46 7.90 0.57
CA PRO A 56 -12.78 8.51 0.62
C PRO A 56 -13.79 7.93 -0.40
N MET A 57 -13.47 6.79 -1.02
CA MET A 57 -14.30 6.17 -2.07
C MET A 57 -15.18 5.08 -1.46
N ASN A 58 -16.30 4.79 -2.14
CA ASN A 58 -17.12 3.62 -1.90
C ASN A 58 -16.76 2.54 -2.92
N VAL A 59 -16.69 1.27 -2.49
CA VAL A 59 -16.35 0.14 -3.37
C VAL A 59 -17.50 -0.22 -4.33
N ASP A 60 -18.73 0.16 -4.00
CA ASP A 60 -19.96 -0.19 -4.72
C ASP A 60 -20.60 1.00 -5.47
N GLN A 61 -19.88 2.13 -5.64
CA GLN A 61 -20.38 3.31 -6.38
C GLN A 61 -19.51 3.69 -7.57
#